data_AF-A0A803M2C2-F1
#
_entry.id   AF-A0A803M2C2-F1
#
_cell.length_a   1.000
_cell.length_b   1.000
_cell.length_c   1.000
_cell.angle_alpha   90.00
_cell.angle_beta   90.00
_cell.angle_gamma   90.00
#
_symmetry.space_group_name_H-M   'P 1'
#
loop_
_entity.id
_entity.type
_entity.pdbx_description
1 polymer ?
#
loop_
_entity_poly.entity_id
_entity_poly.type
_entity_poly.pdbx_seq_one_letter_code
_entity_poly.pdbx_strand_id
1 'polypeptide(L)'
;MTKLKKIFENIIDERLEDPSDVKDDVLRSLLKLVGDGDGDEELTLDDIKHLLMIFAPERYLEREIDVKGRDFELIPFGSGRRMCPGIPLAYRMIHLMLGTLLDSFNWENGKGTKDINMAEKFGITLQKVEPLQAIPLPR
;
A
#
# COMPACT_ATOMS: atom_id res chain seq x y z
N MET A 1 4.06 18.96 5.95
CA MET A 1 3.36 17.99 6.83
C MET A 1 1.86 18.27 6.75
N THR A 2 1.06 17.28 6.37
CA THR A 2 -0.37 17.42 6.02
C THR A 2 -1.26 17.53 7.25
N LYS A 3 -2.28 18.41 7.18
CA LYS A 3 -3.30 18.70 8.20
C LYS A 3 -3.95 17.45 8.83
N LEU A 4 -4.02 16.36 8.07
CA LEU A 4 -4.55 15.06 8.50
C LEU A 4 -3.67 14.37 9.56
N LYS A 5 -2.33 14.40 9.43
CA LYS A 5 -1.43 13.80 10.43
C LYS A 5 -1.60 14.45 11.79
N LYS A 6 -1.73 15.78 11.81
CA LYS A 6 -1.95 16.55 13.04
C LYS A 6 -3.28 16.22 13.73
N ILE A 7 -4.32 15.89 12.95
CA ILE A 7 -5.60 15.44 13.51
C ILE A 7 -5.45 14.06 14.16
N PHE A 8 -4.74 13.13 13.52
CA PHE A 8 -4.49 11.81 14.10
C PHE A 8 -3.61 11.88 15.34
N GLU A 9 -2.53 12.68 15.33
CA GLU A 9 -1.67 12.91 16.49
C GLU A 9 -2.48 13.45 17.68
N ASN A 10 -3.28 14.49 17.47
CA ASN A 10 -4.14 15.03 18.54
C ASN A 10 -5.14 14.00 19.10
N ILE A 11 -5.75 13.16 18.25
CA ILE A 11 -6.68 12.12 18.70
C ILE A 11 -5.96 11.03 19.50
N ILE A 12 -4.72 10.71 19.15
CA ILE A 12 -3.90 9.73 19.88
C ILE A 12 -3.50 10.32 21.23
N ASP A 13 -3.03 11.57 21.26
CA ASP A 13 -2.60 12.26 22.47
C ASP A 13 -3.76 12.43 23.47
N GLU A 14 -4.93 12.89 23.01
CA GLU A 14 -6.15 13.00 23.85
C GLU A 14 -6.58 11.65 24.46
N ARG A 15 -6.31 10.53 23.78
CA ARG A 15 -6.67 9.18 24.26
C ARG A 15 -5.64 8.57 25.19
N LEU A 16 -4.40 9.03 25.15
CA LEU A 16 -3.35 8.61 26.08
C LEU A 16 -3.48 9.32 27.45
N GLU A 17 -4.14 10.49 27.50
CA GLU A 17 -4.36 11.26 28.73
C GLU A 17 -5.41 10.67 29.69
N ASP A 18 -6.39 9.90 29.19
CA ASP A 18 -7.39 9.18 30.02
C ASP A 18 -7.46 7.67 29.72
N PRO A 19 -6.59 6.86 30.37
CA PRO A 19 -6.54 5.42 30.18
C PRO A 19 -7.75 4.65 30.73
N SER A 20 -8.64 5.32 31.47
CA SER A 20 -9.73 4.67 32.22
C SER A 20 -10.99 4.40 31.40
N ASP A 21 -11.17 5.12 30.28
CA ASP A 21 -12.33 4.97 29.35
C ASP A 21 -12.01 4.08 28.13
N VAL A 22 -10.84 3.44 28.12
CA VAL A 22 -10.37 2.70 26.94
C VAL A 22 -11.01 1.31 26.88
N LYS A 23 -12.11 1.20 26.11
CA LYS A 23 -12.62 -0.08 25.61
C LYS A 23 -11.51 -0.83 24.87
N ASP A 24 -11.51 -2.17 24.94
CA ASP A 24 -10.61 -3.02 24.14
C ASP A 24 -10.88 -2.80 22.65
N ASP A 25 -10.17 -1.84 22.08
CA ASP A 25 -10.27 -1.44 20.69
C ASP A 25 -9.00 -1.82 19.92
N VAL A 26 -9.02 -1.52 18.62
CA VAL A 26 -7.93 -1.85 17.71
C VAL A 26 -6.64 -1.16 18.13
N LEU A 27 -6.69 0.07 18.66
CA LEU A 27 -5.50 0.82 19.07
C LEU A 27 -4.83 0.15 20.28
N ARG A 28 -5.61 -0.29 21.27
CA ARG A 28 -5.09 -1.04 22.42
C ARG A 28 -4.51 -2.40 22.02
N SER A 29 -5.13 -3.07 21.05
CA SER A 29 -4.63 -4.35 20.51
C SER A 29 -3.31 -4.18 19.75
N LEU A 30 -3.18 -3.11 18.96
CA LEU A 30 -1.96 -2.75 18.25
C LEU A 30 -0.83 -2.37 19.21
N LEU A 31 -1.13 -1.60 20.26
CA LEU A 31 -0.14 -1.23 21.29
C LEU A 31 0.35 -2.44 22.09
N LYS A 32 -0.52 -3.41 22.41
CA LYS A 32 -0.12 -4.68 23.05
C LYS A 32 0.76 -5.53 22.15
N LEU A 33 0.43 -5.61 20.86
CA LEU A 33 1.26 -6.32 19.87
C LEU A 33 2.66 -5.70 19.70
N VAL A 34 2.80 -4.40 19.94
CA VAL A 34 4.08 -3.68 19.94
C VAL A 34 4.84 -3.82 21.26
N GLY A 35 4.13 -3.98 22.39
CA GLY A 35 4.73 -4.03 23.74
C GLY A 35 5.10 -5.42 24.27
N ASP A 36 4.61 -6.52 23.69
CA ASP A 36 4.82 -7.91 24.18
C ASP A 36 5.94 -8.69 23.44
N GLY A 37 6.82 -8.01 22.71
CA GLY A 37 7.95 -8.67 22.03
C GLY A 37 9.10 -9.05 22.99
N ASP A 38 9.20 -10.35 23.31
CA ASP A 38 10.36 -10.97 23.97
C ASP A 38 11.56 -11.04 23.00
N GLY A 39 12.66 -10.33 23.28
CA GLY A 39 14.00 -10.59 22.72
C GLY A 39 14.37 -9.98 21.35
N ASP A 40 15.24 -8.97 21.40
CA ASP A 40 16.36 -8.62 20.50
C ASP A 40 16.18 -8.10 19.06
N GLU A 41 14.99 -8.00 18.47
CA GLU A 41 14.78 -7.15 17.28
C GLU A 41 13.46 -6.40 17.36
N GLU A 42 13.48 -5.26 18.06
CA GLU A 42 12.36 -4.32 18.07
C GLU A 42 12.19 -3.76 16.65
N LEU A 43 11.21 -4.28 15.90
CA LEU A 43 10.85 -3.80 14.56
C LEU A 43 10.71 -2.28 14.60
N THR A 44 11.67 -1.57 14.02
CA THR A 44 11.62 -0.11 14.05
C THR A 44 10.53 0.39 13.11
N LEU A 45 10.04 1.61 13.34
CA LEU A 45 9.09 2.24 12.43
C LEU A 45 9.64 2.34 10.99
N ASP A 46 10.97 2.41 10.84
CA ASP A 46 11.63 2.40 9.54
C ASP A 46 11.70 1.00 8.92
N ASP A 47 11.85 -0.07 9.71
CA ASP A 47 11.73 -1.45 9.24
C ASP A 47 10.29 -1.75 8.79
N ILE A 48 9.29 -1.26 9.53
CA ILE A 48 7.88 -1.36 9.16
C ILE A 48 7.60 -0.61 7.86
N LYS A 49 8.11 0.62 7.70
CA LYS A 49 8.00 1.36 6.43
C LYS A 49 8.69 0.62 5.30
N HIS A 50 9.89 0.10 5.53
CA HIS A 50 10.65 -0.63 4.52
C HIS A 50 9.88 -1.88 4.07
N LEU A 51 9.32 -2.65 5.01
CA LEU A 51 8.50 -3.83 4.73
C LEU A 51 7.21 -3.49 3.96
N LEU A 52 6.56 -2.36 4.30
CA LEU A 52 5.29 -1.95 3.69
C LEU A 52 5.43 -1.19 2.38
N MET A 53 6.54 -0.47 2.18
CA MET A 53 6.74 0.44 1.04
C MET A 53 7.62 -0.14 -0.06
N ILE A 54 8.29 -1.27 0.19
CA ILE A 54 9.05 -1.94 -0.86
C ILE A 54 8.12 -2.63 -1.86
N PHE A 55 8.39 -2.35 -3.13
CA PHE A 55 7.81 -3.10 -4.23
C PHE A 55 8.59 -4.42 -4.42
N ALA A 56 8.07 -5.50 -3.82
CA ALA A 56 8.60 -6.86 -3.97
C ALA A 56 7.50 -7.80 -4.51
N PRO A 57 7.37 -7.96 -5.85
CA PRO A 57 6.40 -8.88 -6.45
C PRO A 57 6.56 -10.33 -5.96
N GLU A 58 7.80 -10.74 -5.64
CA GLU A 58 8.18 -12.09 -5.24
C GLU A 58 7.48 -12.54 -3.97
N ARG A 59 7.02 -11.59 -3.13
CA ARG A 59 6.28 -11.89 -1.89
C ARG A 59 4.95 -12.63 -2.10
N TYR A 60 4.49 -12.72 -3.34
CA TYR A 60 3.29 -13.47 -3.73
C TYR A 60 3.60 -14.75 -4.51
N LEU A 61 4.87 -15.01 -4.86
CA LEU A 61 5.24 -16.27 -5.49
C LEU A 61 4.98 -17.41 -4.50
N GLU A 62 4.46 -18.53 -5.02
CA GLU A 62 4.16 -19.74 -4.24
C GLU A 62 3.13 -19.57 -3.11
N ARG A 63 2.47 -18.40 -3.02
CA ARG A 63 1.36 -18.14 -2.11
C ARG A 63 0.04 -18.20 -2.88
N GLU A 64 -0.95 -18.89 -2.33
CA GLU A 64 -2.30 -18.97 -2.90
C GLU A 64 -3.18 -17.76 -2.53
N ILE A 65 -2.63 -16.54 -2.57
CA ILE A 65 -3.37 -15.30 -2.28
C ILE A 65 -4.08 -14.82 -3.54
N ASP A 66 -5.33 -14.37 -3.41
CA ASP A 66 -6.04 -13.70 -4.48
C ASP A 66 -6.62 -12.32 -4.10
N VAL A 67 -7.06 -11.60 -5.13
CA VAL A 67 -7.69 -10.27 -5.01
C VAL A 67 -9.22 -10.36 -4.98
N LYS A 68 -9.80 -11.55 -4.79
CA LYS A 68 -11.25 -11.81 -4.81
C LYS A 68 -11.88 -11.63 -3.43
N GLY A 69 -11.18 -10.96 -2.52
CA GLY A 69 -11.67 -10.53 -1.21
C GLY A 69 -11.91 -11.65 -0.21
N ARG A 70 -11.32 -12.84 -0.42
CA ARG A 70 -11.24 -13.91 0.58
C ARG A 70 -10.00 -13.76 1.46
N ASP A 71 -8.93 -13.21 0.89
CA ASP A 71 -7.66 -12.98 1.57
C ASP A 71 -7.58 -11.53 2.06
N PHE A 72 -7.77 -11.33 3.37
CA PHE A 72 -7.83 -9.99 3.98
C PHE A 72 -6.48 -9.25 3.99
N GLU A 73 -5.38 -9.95 3.73
CA GLU A 73 -4.08 -9.34 3.50
C GLU A 73 -3.98 -8.61 2.15
N LEU A 74 -4.94 -8.83 1.22
CA LEU A 74 -4.94 -8.19 -0.11
C LEU A 74 -6.36 -7.91 -0.64
N ILE A 75 -6.90 -6.71 -0.35
CA ILE A 75 -8.28 -6.32 -0.70
C ILE A 75 -8.41 -5.08 -1.61
N PRO A 76 -7.69 -4.99 -2.75
CA PRO A 76 -7.74 -3.81 -3.63
C PRO A 76 -9.11 -3.56 -4.27
N PHE A 77 -9.99 -4.58 -4.30
CA PHE A 77 -11.34 -4.51 -4.87
C PHE A 77 -12.45 -4.64 -3.82
N GLY A 78 -12.10 -4.53 -2.54
CA GLY A 78 -13.02 -4.75 -1.42
C GLY A 78 -13.41 -6.22 -1.22
N SER A 79 -14.42 -6.46 -0.39
CA SER A 79 -14.94 -7.79 -0.08
C SER A 79 -16.46 -7.79 0.17
N GLY A 80 -17.06 -8.98 0.17
CA GLY A 80 -18.48 -9.21 0.49
C GLY A 80 -19.46 -8.62 -0.52
N ARG A 81 -20.64 -8.18 -0.03
CA ARG A 81 -21.78 -7.75 -0.86
C ARG A 81 -21.53 -6.51 -1.72
N ARG A 82 -20.51 -5.71 -1.38
CA ARG A 82 -20.14 -4.47 -2.10
C ARG A 82 -18.77 -4.58 -2.77
N MET A 83 -18.28 -5.80 -2.97
CA MET A 83 -17.06 -6.05 -3.74
C MET A 83 -17.20 -5.50 -5.16
N CYS A 84 -16.10 -4.99 -5.73
CA CYS A 84 -16.09 -4.42 -7.06
C CYS A 84 -16.62 -5.42 -8.10
N PRO A 85 -17.71 -5.12 -8.82
CA PRO A 85 -18.21 -6.01 -9.86
C PRO A 85 -17.29 -6.05 -11.10
N GLY A 86 -16.34 -5.11 -11.21
CA GLY A 86 -15.40 -4.99 -12.32
C GLY A 86 -14.16 -5.88 -12.25
N ILE A 87 -13.99 -6.70 -11.20
CA ILE A 87 -12.78 -7.55 -11.01
C ILE A 87 -12.45 -8.38 -12.27
N PRO A 88 -13.39 -9.11 -12.90
CA PRO A 88 -13.03 -9.96 -14.04
C PRO A 88 -12.49 -9.19 -15.25
N LEU A 89 -12.96 -7.96 -15.45
CA LEU A 89 -12.49 -7.09 -16.52
C LEU A 89 -11.15 -6.46 -16.16
N ALA A 90 -11.03 -5.89 -14.95
CA ALA A 90 -9.79 -5.29 -14.47
C ALA A 90 -8.63 -6.29 -14.51
N TYR A 91 -8.87 -7.52 -14.04
CA TYR A 91 -7.88 -8.59 -14.06
C TYR A 91 -7.38 -8.87 -15.49
N ARG A 92 -8.28 -9.03 -16.46
CA ARG A 92 -7.89 -9.28 -17.86
C ARG A 92 -7.16 -8.09 -18.49
N MET A 93 -7.68 -6.88 -18.29
CA MET A 93 -7.10 -5.68 -18.89
C MET A 93 -5.69 -5.41 -18.36
N ILE A 94 -5.47 -5.50 -17.05
CA ILE A 94 -4.15 -5.21 -16.45
C ILE A 94 -3.10 -6.17 -17.00
N HIS A 95 -3.38 -7.47 -17.01
CA HIS A 95 -2.43 -8.47 -17.52
C HIS A 95 -2.16 -8.30 -19.02
N LEU A 96 -3.22 -8.08 -19.82
CA LEU A 96 -3.06 -7.91 -21.26
C LEU A 96 -2.27 -6.63 -21.60
N MET A 97 -2.64 -5.49 -21.02
CA MET A 97 -1.94 -4.22 -21.26
C MET A 97 -0.48 -4.30 -20.81
N LEU A 98 -0.23 -4.75 -19.58
CA LEU A 98 1.13 -4.83 -19.05
C LEU A 98 1.98 -5.84 -19.82
N GLY A 99 1.44 -7.03 -20.10
CA GLY A 99 2.13 -8.04 -20.90
C GLY A 99 2.49 -7.53 -22.29
N THR A 100 1.55 -6.87 -22.97
CA THR A 100 1.78 -6.31 -24.31
C THR A 100 2.84 -5.21 -24.30
N LEU A 101 2.76 -4.29 -23.33
CA LEU A 101 3.71 -3.17 -23.20
C LEU A 101 5.13 -3.63 -22.86
N LEU A 102 5.26 -4.64 -22.00
CA LEU A 102 6.55 -5.20 -21.60
C LEU A 102 7.14 -6.14 -22.66
N ASP A 103 6.30 -6.79 -23.47
CA ASP A 103 6.74 -7.66 -24.57
C ASP A 103 7.24 -6.83 -25.77
N SER A 104 6.50 -5.78 -26.12
CA SER A 104 6.75 -4.99 -27.34
C SER A 104 7.85 -3.93 -27.21
N PHE A 105 8.14 -3.46 -25.99
CA PHE A 105 9.03 -2.32 -25.78
C PHE A 105 10.01 -2.51 -24.62
N ASN A 106 11.22 -1.98 -24.81
CA ASN A 106 12.09 -1.57 -23.71
C ASN A 106 11.72 -0.15 -23.27
N TRP A 107 12.02 0.22 -22.03
CA TRP A 107 11.54 1.47 -21.43
C TRP A 107 12.67 2.30 -20.84
N GLU A 108 12.71 3.58 -21.18
CA GLU A 108 13.61 4.57 -20.60
C GLU A 108 12.83 5.65 -19.84
N ASN A 109 13.46 6.23 -18.81
CA ASN A 109 12.87 7.37 -18.10
C ASN A 109 12.97 8.63 -18.97
N GLY A 110 11.82 9.22 -19.32
CA GLY A 110 11.76 10.42 -20.15
C GLY A 110 12.32 11.68 -19.50
N LYS A 111 12.56 11.67 -18.18
CA LYS A 111 13.16 12.81 -17.46
C LYS A 111 14.69 12.82 -17.44
N GLY A 112 15.34 11.76 -17.91
CA GLY A 112 16.81 11.62 -17.85
C GLY A 112 17.40 11.49 -16.44
N THR A 113 16.56 11.50 -15.39
CA THR A 113 16.94 11.24 -14.01
C THR A 113 16.78 9.75 -13.70
N LYS A 114 17.55 9.21 -12.75
CA LYS A 114 17.27 7.85 -12.23
C LYS A 114 16.07 7.86 -11.27
N ASP A 115 15.84 8.98 -10.60
CA ASP A 115 14.78 9.10 -9.60
C ASP A 115 13.44 9.47 -10.24
N ILE A 116 12.46 8.60 -10.02
CA ILE A 116 11.05 8.82 -10.38
C ILE A 116 10.34 9.36 -9.14
N ASN A 117 9.71 10.54 -9.25
CA ASN A 117 8.91 11.08 -8.14
C ASN A 117 7.70 10.16 -7.87
N MET A 118 7.65 9.55 -6.69
CA MET A 118 6.57 8.66 -6.23
C MET A 118 5.58 9.37 -5.28
N ALA A 119 5.70 10.69 -5.11
CA ALA A 119 4.74 11.45 -4.32
C ALA A 119 3.33 11.34 -4.90
N GLU A 120 2.33 11.32 -4.02
CA GLU A 120 0.94 11.07 -4.36
C GLU A 120 0.07 12.29 -4.13
N LYS A 121 -0.94 12.49 -4.98
CA LYS A 121 -2.03 13.43 -4.75
C LYS A 121 -3.27 12.65 -4.33
N PHE A 122 -3.90 13.11 -3.26
CA PHE A 122 -5.11 12.51 -2.73
C PHE A 122 -6.35 12.95 -3.52
N GLY A 123 -7.27 12.02 -3.79
CA GLY A 123 -8.49 12.25 -4.54
C GLY A 123 -9.42 11.03 -4.48
N ILE A 124 -10.34 10.89 -5.44
CA ILE A 124 -11.22 9.70 -5.56
C ILE A 124 -10.38 8.42 -5.73
N THR A 125 -9.24 8.55 -6.42
CA THR A 125 -8.22 7.49 -6.55
C THR A 125 -6.86 8.07 -6.17
N LEU A 126 -5.95 7.22 -5.71
CA LEU A 126 -4.57 7.60 -5.44
C LEU A 126 -3.82 7.72 -6.77
N GLN A 127 -3.20 8.86 -7.00
CA GLN A 127 -2.49 9.16 -8.25
C GLN A 127 -1.13 9.77 -7.93
N LYS A 128 -0.15 9.57 -8.82
CA LYS A 128 1.12 10.31 -8.74
C LYS A 128 0.86 11.82 -8.86
N VAL A 129 1.57 12.63 -8.08
CA VAL A 129 1.57 14.09 -8.22
C VAL A 129 2.06 14.47 -9.61
N GLU A 130 3.16 13.85 -10.04
CA GLU A 130 3.74 14.01 -11.35
C GLU A 130 3.47 12.75 -12.19
N PRO A 131 2.83 12.88 -13.37
CA PRO A 131 2.66 11.76 -14.30
C PRO A 131 4.01 11.13 -14.66
N LEU A 132 4.03 9.79 -14.76
CA LEU A 132 5.21 9.07 -15.23
C LEU A 132 5.48 9.41 -16.70
N GLN A 133 6.71 9.81 -17.01
CA GLN A 133 7.19 9.98 -18.38
C GLN A 133 8.08 8.79 -18.72
N ALA A 134 7.60 7.93 -19.62
CA ALA A 134 8.32 6.74 -20.06
C ALA A 134 8.44 6.77 -21.58
N ILE A 135 9.63 6.53 -22.10
CA ILE A 135 9.91 6.48 -23.54
C ILE A 135 9.95 5.01 -23.95
N PRO A 136 9.02 4.56 -24.83
CA PRO A 136 9.07 3.22 -25.38
C PRO A 136 10.12 3.15 -26.49
N LEU A 137 11.01 2.17 -26.37
CA LEU A 137 11.96 1.79 -27.41
C LEU A 137 11.54 0.41 -27.95
N PRO A 138 11.46 0.21 -29.27
CA PRO A 138 11.22 -1.12 -29.83
C PRO A 138 12.18 -2.15 -29.22
N ARG A 139 11.66 -3.31 -28.82
CA ARG A 139 12.49 -4.43 -28.38
C ARG A 139 13.12 -5.16 -29.56
#